data_AF-A0A2W0BQG1-F1
#
_entry.id   AF-A0A2W0BQG1-F1
#
_cell.length_a   1.000
_cell.length_b   1.000
_cell.length_c   1.000
_cell.angle_alpha   90.00
_cell.angle_beta   90.00
_cell.angle_gamma   90.00
#
_symmetry.space_group_name_H-M   'P 1'
#
loop_
_entity.id
_entity.type
_entity.pdbx_description
1 polymer ?
#
loop_
_entity_poly.entity_id
_entity_poly.type
_entity_poly.pdbx_seq_one_letter_code
_entity_poly.pdbx_strand_id
1 'polypeptide(L)'
;MVNVIKQELKCEIKNSPFWSIMIDETTSIADEKHLAIVSKHMSCNVPVLRFIGLVELEDCTASNIFEQILRFIEINELNLNKLIHFGSDGASTMVGK
;
A
#
# COMPACT_ATOMS: atom_id res chain seq x y z
N MET A 1 0.13 -15.38 2.02
CA MET A 1 0.81 -14.17 1.51
C MET A 1 1.46 -13.39 2.65
N VAL A 2 2.72 -13.02 2.52
CA VAL A 2 3.58 -12.53 3.60
C VAL A 2 3.33 -11.04 3.88
N ASN A 3 2.40 -10.74 4.78
CA ASN A 3 2.21 -9.39 5.33
C ASN A 3 3.15 -9.18 6.53
N VAL A 4 4.35 -8.65 6.30
CA VAL A 4 5.26 -8.29 7.41
C VAL A 4 5.35 -6.77 7.52
N ILE A 5 4.31 -6.16 8.08
CA ILE A 5 4.47 -4.84 8.69
C ILE A 5 5.08 -5.04 10.07
N LYS A 6 6.24 -4.43 10.32
CA LYS A 6 6.81 -4.36 11.67
C LYS A 6 5.86 -3.55 12.55
N GLN A 7 5.51 -4.04 13.74
CA GLN A 7 4.57 -3.36 14.64
C GLN A 7 4.96 -1.91 14.94
N GLU A 8 6.26 -1.62 15.04
CA GLU A 8 6.80 -0.27 15.20
C GLU A 8 6.39 0.66 14.05
N LEU A 9 6.47 0.17 12.82
CA LEU A 9 6.08 0.89 11.61
C LEU A 9 4.57 1.19 11.59
N LYS A 10 3.77 0.23 12.02
CA LYS A 10 2.32 0.39 12.16
C LYS A 10 1.99 1.50 13.16
N CYS A 11 2.68 1.53 14.31
CA CYS A 11 2.52 2.60 15.29
C CYS A 11 2.97 3.97 14.75
N GLU A 12 4.08 4.02 14.01
CA GLU A 12 4.60 5.23 13.37
C GLU A 12 3.57 5.84 12.39
N ILE A 13 3.01 5.02 11.50
CA ILE A 13 1.99 5.45 10.53
C ILE A 13 0.72 5.92 11.25
N LYS A 14 0.27 5.20 12.28
CA LYS A 14 -0.94 5.55 13.04
C LYS A 14 -0.80 6.89 13.78
N ASN A 15 0.40 7.16 14.30
CA ASN A 15 0.71 8.40 15.01
C ASN A 15 0.85 9.60 14.07
N SER A 16 1.16 9.36 12.78
CA SER A 16 1.19 10.42 11.78
C SER A 16 -0.22 11.06 11.65
N PRO A 17 -0.30 12.41 11.55
CA PRO A 17 -1.57 13.10 11.33
C PRO A 17 -2.16 12.75 9.96
N PHE A 18 -1.29 12.58 8.96
CA PHE A 18 -1.65 12.20 7.61
C PHE A 18 -0.65 11.17 7.07
N TRP A 19 -1.12 10.31 6.19
CA TRP A 19 -0.26 9.36 5.50
C TRP A 19 -0.72 9.19 4.06
N SER A 20 0.15 8.60 3.25
CA SER A 20 -0.07 8.36 1.84
C SER A 20 0.42 6.96 1.51
N ILE A 21 -0.17 6.34 0.49
CA ILE A 21 0.32 5.10 -0.07
C ILE A 21 0.75 5.30 -1.50
N MET A 22 1.84 4.62 -1.85
CA MET A 22 2.30 4.45 -3.20
C MET A 22 2.34 2.96 -3.47
N ILE A 23 1.82 2.59 -4.62
CA ILE A 23 1.77 1.20 -5.05
C ILE A 23 2.43 1.07 -6.41
N ASP A 24 3.16 -0.03 -6.55
CA ASP A 24 3.94 -0.34 -7.72
C ASP A 24 3.61 -1.78 -8.18
N GLU A 25 3.29 -1.95 -9.47
CA GLU A 25 3.02 -3.27 -10.06
C GLU A 25 4.36 -3.90 -10.43
N THR A 26 4.79 -4.88 -9.66
CA THR A 26 5.99 -5.67 -9.96
C THR A 26 5.59 -7.03 -10.52
N THR A 27 6.09 -7.36 -11.70
CA THR A 27 6.01 -8.72 -12.25
C THR A 27 7.20 -9.52 -11.77
N SER A 28 6.93 -10.64 -11.09
CA SER A 28 7.99 -11.59 -10.76
C SER A 28 8.41 -12.36 -12.01
N ILE A 29 9.61 -12.95 -11.98
CA ILE A 29 10.16 -13.80 -13.05
C ILE A 29 9.28 -15.04 -13.31
N ALA A 30 8.39 -15.37 -12.36
CA ALA A 30 7.47 -16.50 -12.41
C ALA A 30 6.07 -16.18 -12.99
N ASP A 31 5.90 -15.07 -13.73
CA ASP A 31 4.59 -14.56 -14.22
C ASP A 31 3.56 -14.21 -13.11
N GLU A 32 3.94 -14.33 -11.84
CA GLU A 32 3.13 -13.90 -10.70
C GLU A 32 3.20 -12.38 -10.53
N LYS A 33 2.03 -11.74 -10.54
CA LYS A 33 1.90 -10.30 -10.40
C LYS A 33 1.82 -9.93 -8.92
N HIS A 34 2.65 -9.00 -8.52
CA HIS A 34 2.75 -8.54 -7.15
C HIS A 34 2.59 -7.03 -7.07
N LEU A 35 1.89 -6.57 -6.04
CA LEU A 35 1.72 -5.17 -5.71
C LEU A 35 2.63 -4.83 -4.53
N ALA A 36 3.67 -4.05 -4.79
CA ALA A 36 4.49 -3.48 -3.74
C ALA A 36 3.78 -2.26 -3.14
N ILE A 37 3.57 -2.26 -1.82
CA ILE A 37 2.94 -1.16 -1.11
C ILE A 37 3.98 -0.43 -0.28
N VAL A 38 4.08 0.88 -0.50
CA VAL A 38 4.98 1.79 0.20
C VAL A 38 4.15 2.87 0.87
N SER A 39 4.32 3.04 2.18
CA SER A 39 3.76 4.18 2.89
C SER A 39 4.70 5.38 2.79
N LYS A 40 4.11 6.56 2.66
CA LYS A 40 4.75 7.84 2.85
C LYS A 40 4.04 8.56 3.98
N HIS A 41 4.74 8.84 5.07
CA HIS A 41 4.15 9.47 6.25
C HIS A 41 5.17 10.38 6.93
N MET A 42 4.72 11.16 7.91
CA MET A 42 5.58 12.04 8.68
C MET A 42 5.98 11.35 9.98
N SER A 43 7.28 11.22 10.21
CA SER A 43 7.82 10.66 11.44
C SER A 43 8.79 11.64 12.05
N CYS A 44 8.56 12.06 13.29
CA CYS A 44 9.37 13.06 13.98
C CYS A 44 9.62 14.34 13.15
N ASN A 45 8.59 14.85 12.46
CA ASN A 45 8.68 15.99 11.55
C ASN A 45 9.60 15.79 10.33
N VAL A 46 9.87 14.55 9.94
CA VAL A 46 10.62 14.21 8.72
C VAL A 46 9.74 13.33 7.81
N PRO A 47 9.66 13.62 6.50
CA PRO A 47 8.95 12.76 5.58
C PRO A 47 9.73 11.46 5.38
N VAL A 48 9.09 10.33 5.69
CA VAL A 48 9.70 9.01 5.56
C VAL A 48 8.93 8.16 4.55
N LEU A 49 9.70 7.38 3.79
CA LEU A 49 9.22 6.36 2.86
C LEU A 49 9.55 5.00 3.45
N ARG A 50 8.52 4.15 3.53
CA ARG A 50 8.64 2.85 4.19
C ARG A 50 7.86 1.81 3.42
N PHE A 51 8.55 0.77 2.97
CA PHE A 51 7.91 -0.42 2.42
C PHE A 51 7.07 -1.09 3.52
N ILE A 52 5.78 -1.29 3.24
CA ILE A 52 4.82 -1.85 4.21
C ILE A 52 4.33 -3.24 3.81
N GLY A 53 4.51 -3.67 2.57
CA GLY A 53 4.15 -5.04 2.21
C GLY A 53 4.16 -5.31 0.72
N LEU A 54 4.03 -6.59 0.41
CA LEU A 54 3.83 -7.11 -0.93
C LEU A 54 2.51 -7.87 -0.93
N VAL A 55 1.63 -7.55 -1.87
CA VAL A 55 0.36 -8.25 -2.04
C VAL A 55 0.38 -8.95 -3.39
N GLU A 56 0.23 -10.26 -3.41
CA GLU A 56 0.10 -11.01 -4.66
C GLU A 56 -1.28 -10.72 -5.27
N LEU A 57 -1.30 -10.50 -6.58
CA LEU A 57 -2.51 -10.24 -7.34
C LEU A 57 -2.82 -11.47 -8.17
N GLU A 58 -3.91 -12.15 -7.83
CA GLU A 58 -4.47 -13.22 -8.66
C GLU A 58 -5.03 -12.64 -9.97
N ASP A 59 -5.62 -11.43 -9.91
CA ASP A 59 -6.18 -10.70 -11.05
C ASP A 59 -5.75 -9.22 -11.03
N CYS A 60 -5.32 -8.71 -12.18
CA CYS A 60 -4.91 -7.31 -12.37
C CYS A 60 -6.04 -6.33 -12.64
N THR A 61 -7.24 -6.60 -12.14
CA THR A 61 -8.36 -5.66 -12.29
C THR A 61 -8.25 -4.54 -11.25
N ALA A 62 -8.65 -3.32 -11.63
CA ALA A 62 -8.70 -2.16 -10.74
C ALA A 62 -9.42 -2.46 -9.42
N SER A 63 -10.56 -3.17 -9.54
CA SER A 63 -11.41 -3.54 -8.43
C SER A 63 -10.71 -4.50 -7.48
N ASN A 64 -10.04 -5.55 -7.99
CA ASN A 64 -9.33 -6.51 -7.15
C ASN A 64 -8.19 -5.82 -6.40
N ILE A 65 -7.42 -4.96 -7.09
CA ILE A 65 -6.32 -4.23 -6.46
C ILE A 65 -6.83 -3.30 -5.35
N PHE A 66 -7.93 -2.58 -5.62
CA PHE A 66 -8.56 -1.73 -4.61
C PHE A 66 -9.07 -2.54 -3.40
N GLU A 67 -9.74 -3.66 -3.63
CA GLU A 67 -10.20 -4.55 -2.55
C GLU A 67 -9.06 -5.11 -1.71
N GLN A 68 -7.96 -5.52 -2.36
CA GLN A 68 -6.77 -6.02 -1.67
C GLN A 68 -6.11 -4.95 -0.80
N ILE A 69 -6.05 -3.70 -1.29
CA ILE A 69 -5.54 -2.57 -0.51
C ILE A 69 -6.46 -2.26 0.67
N LEU A 70 -7.78 -2.26 0.48
CA LEU A 70 -8.73 -2.06 1.57
C LEU A 70 -8.58 -3.15 2.64
N ARG A 71 -8.54 -4.43 2.23
CA ARG A 71 -8.27 -5.55 3.15
C ARG A 71 -6.95 -5.38 3.88
N PHE A 72 -5.90 -4.96 3.18
CA PHE A 72 -4.61 -4.68 3.80
C PHE A 72 -4.72 -3.58 4.85
N ILE A 73 -5.43 -2.49 4.58
CA ILE A 73 -5.63 -1.40 5.52
C ILE A 73 -6.44 -1.84 6.73
N GLU A 74 -7.51 -2.62 6.53
CA GLU A 74 -8.35 -3.18 7.60
C GLU A 74 -7.58 -4.16 8.50
N ILE A 75 -6.87 -5.13 7.92
CA ILE A 75 -6.05 -6.10 8.65
C ILE A 75 -4.97 -5.39 9.48
N ASN A 76 -4.40 -4.32 8.93
CA ASN A 76 -3.39 -3.53 9.61
C ASN A 76 -3.98 -2.41 10.49
N GLU A 77 -5.32 -2.34 10.61
CA GLU A 77 -6.06 -1.33 11.39
C GLU A 77 -5.57 0.10 11.11
N LEU A 78 -5.20 0.39 9.87
CA LEU A 78 -4.73 1.70 9.44
C LEU A 78 -5.94 2.60 9.20
N ASN A 79 -5.83 3.88 9.55
CA ASN A 79 -6.95 4.80 9.45
C ASN A 79 -7.05 5.36 8.01
N LEU A 80 -8.01 4.83 7.24
CA LEU A 80 -8.28 5.29 5.87
C LEU A 80 -8.64 6.78 5.80
N ASN A 81 -9.28 7.35 6.83
CA ASN A 81 -9.65 8.78 6.84
C ASN A 81 -8.42 9.70 6.93
N LYS A 82 -7.27 9.18 7.37
CA LYS A 82 -6.00 9.91 7.38
C LYS A 82 -5.20 9.74 6.08
N LEU A 83 -5.70 8.92 5.15
CA LEU A 83 -5.05 8.69 3.85
C LEU A 83 -5.36 9.88 2.94
N ILE A 84 -4.37 10.74 2.72
CA ILE A 84 -4.54 11.98 1.94
C ILE A 84 -4.09 11.85 0.49
N HIS A 85 -3.35 10.79 0.16
CA HIS A 85 -2.80 10.61 -1.17
C HIS A 85 -2.58 9.14 -1.50
N PHE A 86 -2.96 8.78 -2.72
CA PHE A 86 -2.80 7.48 -3.34
C PHE A 86 -2.01 7.68 -4.63
N GLY A 87 -0.79 7.15 -4.69
CA GLY A 87 0.04 7.15 -5.88
C GLY A 87 0.08 5.75 -6.49
N SER A 88 -0.18 5.64 -7.78
CA SER A 88 -0.03 4.40 -8.55
C SER A 88 0.85 4.69 -9.76
N ASP A 89 1.64 3.71 -10.21
CA ASP A 89 2.47 3.77 -11.43
C ASP A 89 1.68 4.01 -12.73
N GLY A 90 0.35 4.18 -12.66
CA GLY A 90 -0.42 4.61 -13.83
C GLY A 90 -0.54 3.54 -14.91
N ALA A 91 -0.23 2.28 -14.59
CA ALA A 91 -0.72 1.13 -15.34
C ALA A 91 -2.24 1.32 -15.51
N SER A 92 -2.73 1.25 -16.75
CA SER A 92 -4.10 1.66 -17.13
C SER A 92 -5.20 0.91 -16.35
N THR A 93 -4.84 -0.23 -15.77
CA THR A 93 -5.60 -1.09 -14.86
C THR A 93 -5.84 -0.50 -13.47
N MET A 94 -5.13 0.56 -13.07
CA MET A 94 -5.17 1.12 -11.72
C MET A 94 -6.06 2.36 -11.56
N VAL A 95 -6.48 2.94 -12.69
CA VAL A 95 -7.30 4.17 -12.72
C VAL A 95 -8.74 3.85 -13.16
N GLY A 96 -9.02 2.60 -13.55
CA GLY A 96 -10.34 2.18 -14.03
C GLY A 96 -10.75 2.96 -15.29
N LYS A 97 -10.37 2.46 -16.47
CA LYS A 97 -10.98 2.86 -17.73
C LYS A 97 -11.79 1.72 -18.31
#